data_AF-A0A945N739-F1
#
_entry.id   AF-A0A945N739-F1
#
_cell.length_a   1.000
_cell.length_b   1.000
_cell.length_c   1.000
_cell.angle_alpha   90.00
_cell.angle_beta   90.00
_cell.angle_gamma   90.00
#
_symmetry.space_group_name_H-M   'P 1'
#
loop_
_entity.id
_entity.type
_entity.pdbx_description
1 polymer ?
#
loop_
_entity_poly.entity_id
_entity_poly.type
_entity_poly.pdbx_seq_one_letter_code
_entity_poly.pdbx_strand_id
1 'polypeptide(L)' 'FGEMPIFASQASGATDSMWYRALGIPSYGASGTFLKMSDDYSHGLNERVPTGHIQASLVYYTTLLATLASQ' A
#
# COMPACT_ATOMS: atom_id res chain seq x y z
N PHE A 1 15.64 3.27 6.68
CA PHE A 1 14.49 2.77 7.47
C PHE A 1 14.99 1.57 8.26
N GLY A 2 14.60 1.42 9.53
CA GLY A 2 14.89 0.19 10.28
C GLY A 2 14.05 -0.98 9.78
N GLU A 3 14.00 -2.08 10.53
CA GLU A 3 13.06 -3.17 10.25
C GLU A 3 11.62 -2.65 10.22
N MET A 4 10.86 -3.05 9.19
CA MET A 4 9.50 -2.60 8.94
C MET A 4 8.55 -3.76 9.22
N PRO A 5 7.74 -3.71 10.29
CA PRO A 5 6.90 -4.84 10.68
C PRO A 5 5.81 -5.08 9.64
N ILE A 6 5.57 -6.34 9.31
CA ILE A 6 4.52 -6.76 8.38
C ILE A 6 3.34 -7.29 9.19
N PHE A 7 2.18 -6.67 9.02
CA PHE A 7 0.93 -7.09 9.65
C PHE A 7 -0.07 -7.52 8.57
N ALA A 8 -0.60 -8.74 8.69
CA ALA A 8 -1.71 -9.17 7.86
C ALA A 8 -2.96 -8.36 8.24
N SER A 9 -3.63 -7.76 7.26
CA SER A 9 -4.90 -7.07 7.45
C SER A 9 -5.81 -7.28 6.25
N GLN A 10 -7.12 -7.15 6.48
CA GLN A 10 -8.13 -7.16 5.44
C GLN A 10 -8.76 -5.76 5.37
N ALA A 11 -8.75 -5.16 4.19
CA ALA A 11 -9.46 -3.90 3.95
C ALA A 11 -10.98 -4.11 4.08
N SER A 12 -11.69 -3.11 4.58
CA SER A 12 -13.15 -3.12 4.71
C SER A 12 -13.89 -2.88 3.39
N GLY A 13 -13.19 -2.41 2.36
CA GLY A 13 -13.74 -2.12 1.03
C GLY A 13 -13.33 -3.13 -0.05
N ALA A 14 -13.89 -2.95 -1.24
CA ALA A 14 -13.49 -3.71 -2.43
C ALA A 14 -12.19 -3.15 -3.02
N THR A 15 -11.43 -4.02 -3.69
CA THR A 15 -10.26 -3.65 -4.50
C THR A 15 -10.29 -4.43 -5.80
N ASP A 16 -9.62 -3.95 -6.84
CA ASP A 16 -9.47 -4.68 -8.11
C ASP A 16 -8.89 -6.08 -7.92
N SER A 17 -8.09 -6.28 -6.85
CA SER A 17 -7.57 -7.59 -6.45
C SER A 17 -8.65 -8.65 -6.25
N MET A 18 -9.91 -8.30 -5.96
CA MET A 18 -10.98 -9.30 -5.83
C MET A 18 -11.21 -10.07 -7.12
N TRP A 19 -11.06 -9.41 -8.28
CA TRP A 19 -11.22 -10.04 -9.59
C TRP A 19 -10.06 -10.98 -9.92
N TYR A 20 -8.83 -10.58 -9.61
CA TYR A 20 -7.66 -11.44 -9.77
C TYR A 20 -7.70 -12.65 -8.84
N ARG A 21 -8.08 -12.43 -7.57
CA ARG A 21 -8.22 -13.52 -6.59
C ARG A 21 -9.31 -14.52 -6.99
N ALA A 22 -10.39 -14.07 -7.62
CA ALA A 22 -11.44 -14.96 -8.14
C ALA A 22 -10.93 -15.92 -9.23
N LEU A 23 -9.86 -15.56 -9.93
CA LEU A 23 -9.17 -16.39 -10.93
C LEU A 23 -7.99 -17.20 -10.35
N GLY A 24 -7.81 -17.19 -9.02
CA GLY A 24 -6.73 -17.91 -8.35
C GLY A 24 -5.37 -17.20 -8.40
N ILE A 25 -5.31 -15.94 -8.85
CA ILE A 25 -4.06 -15.15 -8.87
C ILE A 25 -3.87 -14.51 -7.49
N PRO A 26 -2.78 -14.81 -6.76
CA PRO A 26 -2.47 -14.13 -5.49
C PRO A 26 -2.31 -12.62 -5.72
N SER A 27 -3.11 -11.80 -5.04
CA SER A 27 -3.09 -10.35 -5.19
C SER A 27 -3.33 -9.63 -3.87
N TYR A 28 -2.44 -8.70 -3.55
CA TYR A 28 -2.35 -7.99 -2.27
C TYR A 28 -2.30 -6.47 -2.50
N GLY A 29 -2.92 -5.70 -1.60
CA GLY A 29 -2.80 -4.24 -1.61
C GLY A 29 -1.46 -3.81 -1.03
N ALA A 30 -0.79 -2.86 -1.68
CA ALA A 30 0.47 -2.28 -1.26
C ALA A 30 0.40 -0.75 -1.38
N SER A 31 0.69 -0.04 -0.29
CA SER A 31 0.64 1.42 -0.24
C SER A 31 1.98 2.00 0.22
N GLY A 32 2.51 2.96 -0.54
CA GLY A 32 3.64 3.80 -0.12
C GLY A 32 3.20 5.01 0.72
N THR A 33 1.91 5.14 1.01
CA THR A 33 1.35 6.23 1.80
C THR A 33 1.50 5.90 3.29
N PHE A 34 2.70 6.11 3.82
CA PHE A 34 3.01 5.85 5.23
C PHE A 34 2.26 6.84 6.13
N LEU A 35 1.15 6.42 6.75
CA LEU A 35 0.28 7.28 7.56
C LEU A 35 -0.09 6.60 8.89
N LYS A 36 -0.46 7.40 9.88
CA LYS A 36 -1.18 6.88 11.05
C LYS A 36 -2.63 6.63 10.63
N MET A 37 -3.24 5.55 11.11
CA MET A 37 -4.65 5.26 10.79
C MET A 37 -5.61 6.38 11.24
N SER A 38 -5.26 7.12 12.30
CA SER A 38 -6.03 8.29 12.76
C SER A 38 -5.94 9.51 11.82
N ASP A 39 -5.08 9.46 10.81
CA ASP A 39 -4.90 10.50 9.79
C ASP A 39 -5.31 9.99 8.39
N ASP A 40 -5.94 8.82 8.32
CA ASP A 40 -6.53 8.30 7.10
C ASP A 40 -7.93 8.90 6.90
N TYR A 41 -8.04 9.77 5.89
CA TYR A 41 -9.29 10.40 5.46
C TYR A 41 -9.68 9.96 4.06
N SER A 42 -9.27 8.76 3.61
CA SER A 42 -9.63 8.28 2.27
C SER A 42 -11.14 8.33 2.05
N HIS A 43 -11.56 8.88 0.91
CA HIS A 43 -12.95 9.17 0.55
C HIS A 43 -13.64 10.28 1.37
N GLY A 44 -12.91 11.05 2.19
CA GLY A 44 -13.43 12.14 3.01
C GLY A 44 -13.07 13.55 2.50
N LEU A 45 -13.68 14.58 3.09
CA LEU A 45 -13.48 15.99 2.71
C LEU A 45 -12.01 16.44 2.78
N ASN A 46 -11.23 15.88 3.71
CA ASN A 46 -9.86 16.28 4.00
C ASN A 46 -8.84 15.17 3.71
N GLU A 47 -9.11 14.33 2.71
CA GLU A 47 -8.14 13.35 2.19
C GLU A 47 -6.82 14.06 1.82
N ARG A 48 -5.72 13.60 2.41
CA ARG A 48 -4.40 14.24 2.26
C ARG A 48 -3.28 13.27 2.56
N VAL A 49 -2.09 13.63 2.09
CA VAL A 49 -0.84 12.92 2.36
C VAL A 49 0.25 13.94 2.64
N PRO A 50 1.14 13.74 3.64
CA PRO A 50 2.29 14.61 3.85
C PRO A 50 3.21 14.61 2.63
N THR A 51 3.57 15.79 2.11
CA THR A 51 4.44 15.93 0.94
C THR A 51 5.83 15.33 1.17
N GLY A 52 6.33 15.37 2.40
CA GLY A 52 7.59 14.73 2.79
C GLY A 52 7.61 13.20 2.61
N HIS A 53 6.45 12.55 2.47
CA HIS A 53 6.36 11.09 2.31
C HIS A 53 6.47 10.65 0.85
N ILE A 54 6.39 11.57 -0.11
CA ILE A 54 6.43 11.26 -1.55
C ILE A 54 7.74 10.55 -1.91
N GLN A 55 8.89 11.08 -1.44
CA GLN A 55 10.18 10.46 -1.75
C GLN A 55 10.32 9.05 -1.15
N ALA A 56 9.85 8.85 0.08
CA ALA A 56 9.85 7.53 0.71
C ALA A 56 8.93 6.54 -0.03
N SER A 57 7.77 7.00 -0.51
CA SER A 57 6.85 6.21 -1.33
C SER A 57 7.49 5.76 -2.65
N LEU A 58 8.24 6.63 -3.32
CA LEU A 58 8.98 6.28 -4.54
C LEU A 58 10.04 5.21 -4.27
N VAL A 59 10.80 5.33 -3.18
CA VAL A 59 11.79 4.31 -2.79
C VAL A 59 11.09 2.98 -2.48
N TYR A 60 9.96 3.01 -1.77
CA TYR A 60 9.16 1.83 -1.45
C TYR A 60 8.70 1.10 -2.72
N TYR A 61 8.05 1.80 -3.65
CA TYR A 61 7.52 1.18 -4.87
C TYR A 61 8.62 0.67 -5.80
N THR A 62 9.69 1.45 -5.99
CA THR A 62 10.80 1.03 -6.86
C THR A 62 11.53 -0.18 -6.30
N THR A 63 11.72 -0.25 -4.97
CA THR A 63 12.29 -1.43 -4.30
C THR A 63 11.36 -2.62 -4.43
N LEU A 64 10.08 -2.49 -4.05
CA LEU A 64 9.10 -3.57 -4.08
C LEU A 64 9.00 -4.19 -5.48
N LEU A 65 8.81 -3.36 -6.51
CA LEU A 65 8.64 -3.81 -7.89
C LEU A 65 9.93 -4.45 -8.42
N ALA A 66 11.10 -3.86 -8.18
CA ALA A 66 12.37 -4.44 -8.62
C ALA A 66 12.64 -5.79 -7.96
N THR A 67 12.42 -5.90 -6.64
CA THR A 67 12.61 -7.15 -5.90
C THR A 67 11.64 -8.25 -6.34
N LEU A 68 10.37 -7.92 -6.58
CA LEU A 68 9.39 -8.91 -7.09
C LEU A 68 9.71 -9.34 -8.52
N ALA A 69 10.19 -8.44 -9.38
CA ALA A 69 10.54 -8.74 -10.75
C ALA A 69 11.86 -9.54 -10.88
N SER A 70 12.72 -9.51 -9.85
CA SER A 70 13.99 -10.23 -9.83
C SER A 70 13.94 -11.60 -9.14
N GLN A 71 12.75 -12.07 -8.76
CA GLN A 71 12.55 -13.43 -8.24
C GLN A 71 12.42 -14.47 -9.35
#